data_AF-A0A3S0W361-F1
#
_entry.id   AF-A0A3S0W361-F1
#
_cell.length_a   1.000
_cell.length_b   1.000
_cell.length_c   1.000
_cell.angle_alpha   90.00
_cell.angle_beta   90.00
_cell.angle_gamma   90.00
#
_symmetry.space_group_name_H-M   'P 1'
#
loop_
_entity.id
_entity.type
_entity.pdbx_description
1 polymer ?
#
loop_
_entity_poly.entity_id
_entity_poly.type
_entity_poly.pdbx_seq_one_letter_code
_entity_poly.pdbx_strand_id
1 'polypeptide(L)'
;MFHAILQISLLCVSISMLGLVYRVIKGPSAPDRVVALDAMGINLIAIIALVSMLLNTPAYLDAILLLGILSFIGTVAFSKFLEKGEIIENDRDL
;
A
#
# COMPACT_ATOMS: atom_id res chain seq x y z
N MET A 1 -12.40 -19.65 -18.08
CA MET A 1 -13.10 -19.14 -16.88
C MET A 1 -12.15 -18.46 -15.91
N PHE A 2 -11.07 -19.12 -15.48
CA PHE A 2 -10.07 -18.55 -14.56
C PHE A 2 -9.46 -17.21 -15.03
N HIS A 3 -9.03 -17.12 -16.29
CA HIS A 3 -8.50 -15.85 -16.85
C HIS A 3 -9.50 -14.69 -16.80
N ALA A 4 -10.79 -14.96 -17.06
CA ALA A 4 -11.83 -13.93 -17.00
C ALA A 4 -12.02 -13.42 -15.56
N ILE A 5 -11.97 -14.31 -14.56
CA ILE A 5 -12.02 -13.94 -13.14
C ILE A 5 -10.84 -13.04 -12.79
N LEU A 6 -9.62 -13.42 -13.18
CA LEU A 6 -8.41 -12.61 -12.92
C LEU A 6 -8.50 -11.22 -13.57
N GLN A 7 -8.99 -11.12 -14.81
CA GLN A 7 -9.15 -9.84 -15.50
C GLN A 7 -10.21 -8.96 -14.83
N ILE A 8 -11.33 -9.54 -14.40
CA ILE A 8 -12.38 -8.80 -13.67
C ILE A 8 -11.83 -8.33 -12.31
N SER A 9 -11.15 -9.19 -11.56
CA SER A 9 -10.50 -8.82 -10.30
C SER A 9 -9.50 -7.68 -10.50
N LEU A 10 -8.65 -7.77 -11.53
CA LEU A 10 -7.68 -6.73 -11.85
C LEU A 10 -8.35 -5.40 -12.17
N LEU A 11 -9.45 -5.42 -12.92
CA LEU A 11 -10.24 -4.23 -13.22
C LEU A 11 -10.83 -3.61 -11.95
N CYS A 12 -11.47 -4.42 -11.08
CA CYS A 12 -12.04 -3.95 -9.82
C CYS A 12 -10.98 -3.32 -8.90
N VAL A 13 -9.83 -3.96 -8.74
CA VAL A 13 -8.70 -3.46 -7.92
C VAL A 13 -8.14 -2.17 -8.53
N SER A 14 -8.01 -2.09 -9.85
CA SER A 14 -7.55 -0.86 -10.53
C SER A 14 -8.52 0.31 -10.32
N ILE A 15 -9.83 0.06 -10.36
CA ILE A 15 -10.85 1.07 -10.04
C ILE A 15 -10.76 1.49 -8.57
N SER A 16 -10.56 0.55 -7.65
CA SER A 16 -10.34 0.84 -6.23
C SER A 16 -9.12 1.74 -6.01
N MET A 17 -8.02 1.46 -6.72
CA MET A 17 -6.80 2.27 -6.68
C MET A 17 -7.05 3.73 -7.08
N LEU A 18 -7.86 3.98 -8.11
CA LEU A 18 -8.24 5.36 -8.50
C LEU A 18 -9.01 6.09 -7.38
N GLY A 19 -9.91 5.38 -6.68
CA GLY A 19 -10.63 5.92 -5.52
C GLY A 19 -9.69 6.27 -4.36
N LEU A 20 -8.65 5.47 -4.13
CA LEU A 20 -7.65 5.76 -3.11
C LEU A 20 -6.76 6.95 -3.48
N VAL A 21 -6.34 7.06 -4.74
CA VAL A 21 -5.60 8.25 -5.23
C VAL A 21 -6.41 9.51 -4.98
N TYR A 22 -7.71 9.49 -5.27
CA TYR A 22 -8.60 10.62 -4.98
C TYR A 22 -8.62 10.95 -3.48
N ARG A 23 -8.71 9.94 -2.60
CA ARG A 23 -8.72 10.13 -1.14
C ARG A 23 -7.40 10.66 -0.59
N VAL A 24 -6.26 10.25 -1.14
CA VAL A 24 -4.95 10.79 -0.75
C VAL A 24 -4.85 12.28 -1.08
N ILE A 25 -5.33 12.70 -2.26
CA ILE A 25 -5.25 14.10 -2.70
C ILE A 25 -6.23 14.99 -1.93
N LYS A 26 -7.50 14.56 -1.79
CA LYS A 26 -8.57 15.35 -1.17
C LYS A 26 -8.80 15.05 0.31
N GLY A 27 -8.00 14.18 0.92
CA GLY A 27 -8.15 13.80 2.33
C GLY A 27 -8.11 15.03 3.24
N PRO A 28 -9.11 15.24 4.11
CA PRO A 28 -9.23 16.45 4.94
C PRO A 28 -8.20 16.49 6.07
N SER A 29 -7.77 15.33 6.58
CA SER A 29 -6.81 15.21 7.68
C SER A 29 -5.55 14.47 7.26
N ALA A 30 -4.40 14.82 7.85
CA ALA A 30 -3.14 14.10 7.61
C ALA A 30 -3.23 12.59 7.91
N PRO A 31 -3.86 12.12 9.03
CA PRO A 31 -4.04 10.70 9.26
C PRO A 31 -4.87 9.99 8.17
N ASP A 32 -5.92 10.62 7.65
CA ASP A 32 -6.75 10.02 6.59
C ASP A 32 -5.94 9.80 5.30
N ARG A 33 -5.01 10.71 4.99
CA ARG A 33 -4.09 10.55 3.85
C ARG A 33 -3.09 9.42 4.06
N VAL A 34 -2.55 9.28 5.27
CA VAL A 34 -1.60 8.20 5.62
C VAL A 34 -2.28 6.83 5.50
N VAL A 35 -3.49 6.68 6.04
CA VAL A 35 -4.26 5.43 5.92
C VAL A 35 -4.62 5.14 4.46
N ALA A 36 -4.98 6.15 3.69
CA ALA A 36 -5.23 5.99 2.26
C ALA A 36 -3.97 5.56 1.49
N LEU A 37 -2.78 6.07 1.86
CA LEU A 37 -1.50 5.64 1.29
C LEU A 37 -1.17 4.17 1.63
N ASP A 38 -1.43 3.73 2.86
CA ASP A 38 -1.23 2.31 3.24
C ASP A 38 -2.16 1.39 2.43
N ALA A 39 -3.43 1.77 2.29
CA ALA A 39 -4.39 1.05 1.46
C ALA A 39 -3.98 1.02 -0.03
N MET A 40 -3.28 2.05 -0.53
CA MET A 40 -2.70 2.04 -1.89
C MET A 40 -1.57 1.03 -2.00
N GLY A 41 -0.72 0.89 -0.97
CA GLY A 41 0.32 -0.14 -0.91
C GLY A 41 -0.27 -1.54 -1.01
N ILE A 42 -1.34 -1.82 -0.26
CA ILE A 42 -2.05 -3.11 -0.31
C ILE A 42 -2.70 -3.34 -1.68
N ASN A 43 -3.32 -2.32 -2.28
CA ASN A 43 -3.86 -2.43 -3.64
C ASN A 43 -2.78 -2.74 -4.67
N LEU A 44 -1.62 -2.10 -4.57
CA LEU A 44 -0.49 -2.35 -5.45
C LEU A 44 0.00 -3.80 -5.32
N ILE A 45 0.11 -4.32 -4.09
CA ILE A 45 0.43 -5.73 -3.83
C ILE A 45 -0.59 -6.67 -4.50
N ALA A 46 -1.88 -6.38 -4.37
CA ALA A 46 -2.94 -7.16 -5.01
C ALA A 46 -2.84 -7.15 -6.54
N ILE A 47 -2.57 -5.99 -7.15
CA ILE A 47 -2.35 -5.87 -8.61
C ILE A 47 -1.18 -6.75 -9.05
N ILE A 48 -0.03 -6.67 -8.36
CA ILE A 48 1.16 -7.44 -8.71
C ILE A 48 0.91 -8.95 -8.54
N ALA A 49 0.18 -9.36 -7.50
CA ALA A 49 -0.21 -10.75 -7.29
C ALA A 49 -1.10 -11.28 -8.42
N LEU A 50 -2.11 -10.51 -8.83
CA LEU A 50 -3.00 -10.88 -9.94
C LEU A 50 -2.24 -10.97 -11.28
N VAL A 51 -1.31 -10.04 -11.53
CA VAL A 51 -0.45 -10.06 -12.71
C VAL A 51 0.50 -11.27 -12.70
N SER A 52 1.09 -11.60 -11.55
CA SER A 52 1.92 -12.79 -11.37
C SER A 52 1.15 -14.08 -11.70
N MET A 53 -0.12 -14.18 -11.28
CA MET A 53 -1.00 -15.29 -11.63
C MET A 53 -1.33 -15.34 -13.13
N LEU A 54 -1.56 -14.19 -13.77
CA LEU A 54 -1.80 -14.12 -15.22
C LEU A 54 -0.59 -14.57 -16.03
N LEU A 55 0.61 -14.16 -15.60
CA LEU A 55 1.88 -14.51 -16.22
C LEU A 55 2.36 -15.92 -15.85
N ASN A 56 1.66 -16.62 -14.95
CA ASN A 56 2.02 -17.94 -14.42
C ASN A 56 3.48 -18.01 -13.94
N THR A 57 3.96 -16.96 -13.28
CA THR A 57 5.34 -16.88 -12.80
C THR A 57 5.41 -16.44 -11.33
N PRO A 58 6.17 -17.16 -10.48
CA PRO A 58 6.37 -16.79 -9.08
C PRO A 58 7.40 -15.66 -8.90
N ALA A 59 8.04 -15.18 -9.97
CA ALA A 59 9.13 -14.20 -9.91
C ALA A 59 8.77 -12.88 -9.21
N TYR A 60 7.48 -12.57 -9.05
CA TYR A 60 6.99 -11.35 -8.41
C TYR A 60 6.66 -11.53 -6.92
N LEU A 61 6.70 -12.75 -6.38
CA LEU A 61 6.36 -13.01 -4.97
C LEU A 61 7.33 -12.30 -4.01
N ASP A 62 8.61 -12.25 -4.35
CA ASP A 62 9.60 -11.51 -3.55
C ASP A 62 9.30 -10.01 -3.52
N ALA A 63 8.89 -9.44 -4.67
CA ALA A 63 8.47 -8.05 -4.75
C ALA A 63 7.21 -7.77 -3.93
N ILE A 64 6.24 -8.69 -3.95
CA ILE A 64 5.02 -8.61 -3.12
C ILE A 64 5.37 -8.58 -1.63
N LEU A 65 6.25 -9.48 -1.19
CA LEU A 65 6.70 -9.53 0.20
C LEU A 65 7.41 -8.24 0.62
N LEU A 66 8.35 -7.76 -0.21
CA LEU A 66 9.09 -6.53 0.04
C LEU A 66 8.17 -5.31 0.13
N LEU A 67 7.21 -5.19 -0.78
CA LEU A 67 6.23 -4.11 -0.76
C LEU A 67 5.33 -4.19 0.48
N GLY A 68 4.95 -5.38 0.93
CA GLY A 68 4.18 -5.57 2.15
C GLY A 68 4.93 -5.07 3.39
N ILE A 69 6.21 -5.45 3.51
CA ILE A 69 7.06 -4.98 4.60
C ILE A 69 7.24 -3.46 4.54
N LEU A 70 7.49 -2.91 3.35
CA LEU A 70 7.70 -1.47 3.16
C LEU A 70 6.44 -0.65 3.47
N SER A 71 5.25 -1.10 3.04
CA SER A 71 3.98 -0.44 3.34
C SER A 71 3.75 -0.37 4.85
N PHE A 72 3.96 -1.50 5.54
CA PHE A 72 3.81 -1.56 6.99
C PHE A 72 4.79 -0.64 7.73
N ILE A 73 6.08 -0.69 7.38
CA ILE A 73 7.10 0.17 7.99
C ILE A 73 6.77 1.65 7.76
N GLY A 74 6.36 2.01 6.54
CA GLY A 74 5.95 3.38 6.21
C GLY A 74 4.81 3.87 7.12
N THR A 75 3.77 3.07 7.28
CA THR A 75 2.61 3.40 8.12
C THR A 75 2.97 3.55 9.60
N VAL A 76 3.83 2.68 10.14
CA VAL A 76 4.35 2.81 11.51
C VAL A 76 5.17 4.08 11.68
N ALA A 77 6.07 4.39 10.73
CA ALA A 77 6.90 5.58 10.78
C ALA A 77 6.06 6.87 10.74
N PHE A 78 5.06 6.93 9.87
CA PHE A 78 4.12 8.05 9.82
C PHE A 78 3.27 8.17 11.08
N SER A 79 2.83 7.05 11.66
CA SER A 79 2.05 7.07 12.90
C SER A 79 2.87 7.65 14.06
N LYS A 80 4.13 7.21 14.19
CA LYS A 80 5.06 7.73 15.20
C LYS A 80 5.38 9.21 14.99
N PHE A 81 5.57 9.62 13.73
CA PHE A 81 5.76 11.03 13.38
C PHE A 81 4.56 11.90 13.78
N LEU A 82 3.34 11.40 13.57
CA LEU A 82 2.12 12.12 13.91
C LEU A 82 1.92 12.27 15.43
N GLU A 83 2.36 11.28 16.21
CA GLU A 83 2.23 11.26 17.67
C GLU A 83 3.28 12.14 18.36
N LYS A 84 4.56 11.97 18.00
CA LYS A 84 5.68 12.61 18.72
C LYS A 84 6.31 13.81 18.00
N GLY A 85 5.94 14.07 16.74
CA GLY A 85 6.61 15.07 15.88
C GLY A 85 8.02 14.65 15.41
N GLU A 86 8.61 13.64 16.04
CA GLU A 86 9.92 13.08 15.71
C GLU A 86 9.82 11.56 15.48
N ILE A 87 10.53 11.07 14.45
CA ILE A 87 10.54 9.65 14.08
C ILE A 87 11.57 8.88 14.94
N ILE A 88 12.72 9.52 15.19
CA ILE A 88 13.85 8.97 15.94
C ILE A 88 14.11 9.87 17.14
N GLU A 89 13.77 9.38 18.33
CA GLU A 89 14.11 10.00 19.60
C GLU A 89 15.63 9.85 19.82
N ASN A 90 16.35 10.96 19.95
CA ASN A 90 17.75 10.93 20.38
C ASN A 90 17.78 11.09 21.91
N ASP A 91 18.11 10.01 22.62
CA ASP A 91 18.35 9.99 24.09
C ASP A 91 19.64 10.76 24.50
N ARG A 92 20.03 11.82 23.79
CA ARG A 92 21.26 12.59 24.05
C ARG A 92 21.08 13.76 25.01
N ASP A 93 19.87 13.99 25.52
CA ASP A 93 19.55 15.14 26.40
C ASP A 93 19.26 14.73 27.86
N LEU A 94 19.91 13.65 28.35
CA LEU A 94 20.01 13.33 29.79
C LEU A 94 21.34 13.82 30.39
#